data_AF-A0A1E7J3M9-F1
#
_entry.id   AF-A0A1E7J3M9-F1
#
_cell.length_a   1.000
_cell.length_b   1.000
_cell.length_c   1.000
_cell.angle_alpha   90.00
_cell.angle_beta   90.00
_cell.angle_gamma   90.00
#
_symmetry.space_group_name_H-M   'P 1'
#
loop_
_entity.id
_entity.type
_entity.pdbx_description
1 polymer ?
#
loop_
_entity_poly.entity_id
_entity_poly.type
_entity_poly.pdbx_seq_one_letter_code
_entity_poly.pdbx_strand_id
1 'polypeptide(L)'
;MLSSLLILTLLSPATAGQTDNCHCFRDRSYDPGHKFAADDYLLTTSFNSLIAATLSVKKRQIVLMKMKGGVDPDELLIALYIADKTEAPVDALLSIRDNGGSWQDILNSPSLQQTAGTDPVFAKIAAGTIAHDLTSPITDAMINTHYHARPEQISTLRSEDFSNKELNLIFALNKQTTTPVKEIVGMARQKKMSWSEIAHHFNLTPAGVGKTILGNQT
;
A
#
# COMPACT_ATOMS: atom_id res chain seq x y z
N MET A 1 56.81 19.52 2.74
CA MET A 1 55.74 19.45 3.77
C MET A 1 54.41 19.43 3.04
N LEU A 2 53.79 18.26 2.91
CA LEU A 2 52.50 18.11 2.23
C LEU A 2 51.38 18.35 3.26
N SER A 3 50.59 19.41 3.05
CA SER A 3 49.38 19.68 3.82
C SER A 3 48.25 18.76 3.34
N SER A 4 47.85 17.81 4.19
CA SER A 4 46.62 17.02 4.01
C SER A 4 45.40 17.90 4.30
N LEU A 5 44.56 18.11 3.29
CA LEU A 5 43.25 18.73 3.40
C LEU A 5 42.24 17.66 3.82
N LEU A 6 41.78 17.69 5.07
CA LEU A 6 40.77 16.78 5.61
C LEU A 6 39.38 17.27 5.20
N ILE A 7 38.75 16.62 4.22
CA ILE A 7 37.38 16.89 3.80
C ILE A 7 36.44 16.18 4.79
N LEU A 8 35.85 16.94 5.70
CA LEU A 8 34.83 16.46 6.64
C LEU A 8 33.47 16.47 5.91
N THR A 9 33.05 15.33 5.38
CA THR A 9 31.69 15.15 4.85
C THR A 9 30.69 15.05 6.00
N LEU A 10 29.93 16.12 6.22
CA LEU A 10 28.78 16.14 7.13
C LEU A 10 27.67 15.28 6.53
N LEU A 11 27.61 14.00 6.91
CA LEU A 11 26.41 13.17 6.74
C LEU A 11 25.31 13.75 7.63
N SER A 12 24.34 14.42 7.03
CA SER A 12 23.11 14.81 7.73
C SER A 12 22.33 13.53 8.06
N PRO A 13 21.95 13.30 9.33
CA PRO A 13 21.08 12.18 9.66
C PRO A 13 19.72 12.44 9.03
N ALA A 14 19.27 11.53 8.16
CA ALA A 14 17.90 11.50 7.72
C ALA A 14 17.00 11.28 8.95
N THR A 15 16.33 12.34 9.41
CA THR A 15 15.45 12.27 10.57
C THR A 15 14.23 11.41 10.25
N ALA A 16 14.30 10.12 10.59
CA ALA A 16 13.21 9.15 10.52
C ALA A 16 12.17 9.33 11.65
N GLY A 17 11.85 10.58 12.04
CA GLY A 17 11.24 10.87 13.36
C GLY A 17 9.85 11.53 13.36
N GLN A 18 9.07 11.46 12.27
CA GLN A 18 7.73 12.10 12.25
C GLN A 18 6.55 11.15 12.03
N THR A 19 6.78 9.85 11.89
CA THR A 19 5.69 8.86 11.93
C THR A 19 5.28 8.49 13.36
N ASP A 20 6.04 8.95 14.36
CA ASP A 20 5.79 8.65 15.77
C ASP A 20 4.55 9.36 16.33
N ASN A 21 4.04 10.39 15.65
CA ASN A 21 2.88 11.18 16.09
C ASN A 21 1.64 11.02 15.19
N CYS A 22 1.45 9.87 14.52
CA CYS A 22 0.16 9.54 13.91
C CYS A 22 -0.90 9.30 14.99
N HIS A 23 -1.70 10.32 15.31
CA HIS A 23 -2.80 10.22 16.26
C HIS A 23 -3.91 9.24 15.84
N CYS A 24 -3.93 8.82 14.57
CA CYS A 24 -4.88 7.85 14.04
C CYS A 24 -4.76 6.45 14.67
N PHE A 25 -3.59 6.10 15.24
CA PHE A 25 -3.35 4.78 15.83
C PHE A 25 -2.74 4.93 17.22
N ARG A 26 -3.51 4.52 18.24
CA ARG A 26 -3.08 4.49 19.65
C ARG A 26 -2.12 3.33 19.89
N ASP A 27 -2.47 2.15 19.36
CA ASP A 27 -1.71 0.92 19.52
C ASP A 27 -0.92 0.61 18.25
N ARG A 28 0.39 0.39 18.40
CA ARG A 28 1.33 0.25 17.28
C ARG A 28 2.28 -0.94 17.41
N SER A 29 2.15 -1.70 18.48
CA SER A 29 2.91 -2.90 18.77
C SER A 29 1.95 -3.95 19.29
N TYR A 30 2.23 -5.21 18.99
CA TYR A 30 1.46 -6.33 19.53
C TYR A 30 1.52 -6.33 21.06
N ASP A 31 0.35 -6.44 21.69
CA ASP A 31 0.18 -6.68 23.11
C ASP A 31 -0.64 -7.98 23.28
N PRO A 32 -0.10 -9.04 23.91
CA PRO A 32 -0.85 -10.28 24.12
C PRO A 32 -2.11 -10.09 24.98
N GLY A 33 -2.15 -9.07 25.85
CA GLY A 33 -3.35 -8.72 26.62
C GLY A 33 -4.47 -8.12 25.76
N HIS A 34 -4.11 -7.52 24.61
CA HIS A 34 -5.02 -6.85 23.69
C HIS A 34 -4.66 -7.18 22.24
N LYS A 35 -4.66 -8.48 21.89
CA LYS A 35 -4.02 -8.98 20.66
C LYS A 35 -4.42 -8.29 19.36
N PHE A 36 -5.64 -7.77 19.24
CA PHE A 36 -6.14 -7.11 18.02
C PHE A 36 -5.85 -5.60 17.96
N ALA A 37 -5.39 -4.99 19.05
CA ALA A 37 -5.33 -3.52 19.17
C ALA A 37 -4.43 -2.87 18.11
N ALA A 38 -3.34 -3.53 17.71
CA ALA A 38 -2.40 -3.01 16.72
C ALA A 38 -2.67 -3.45 15.27
N ASP A 39 -3.72 -4.24 15.00
CA ASP A 39 -3.97 -4.82 13.67
C ASP A 39 -4.21 -3.74 12.62
N ASP A 40 -5.03 -2.74 12.94
CA ASP A 40 -5.34 -1.64 12.01
C ASP A 40 -4.09 -0.84 11.64
N TYR A 41 -3.18 -0.65 12.59
CA TYR A 41 -1.90 0.01 12.34
C TYR A 41 -1.01 -0.84 11.42
N LEU A 42 -0.86 -2.14 11.72
CA LEU A 42 -0.06 -3.07 10.92
C LEU A 42 -0.60 -3.18 9.48
N LEU A 43 -1.91 -3.41 9.33
CA LEU A 43 -2.58 -3.51 8.04
C LEU A 43 -2.45 -2.21 7.24
N THR A 44 -2.65 -1.05 7.88
CA THR A 44 -2.56 0.23 7.18
C THR A 44 -1.13 0.60 6.81
N THR A 45 -0.15 0.38 7.70
CA THR A 45 1.25 0.73 7.42
C THR A 45 1.86 -0.19 6.36
N SER A 46 1.53 -1.48 6.37
CA SER A 46 1.97 -2.43 5.34
C SER A 46 1.32 -2.11 3.99
N PHE A 47 0.04 -1.78 3.95
CA PHE A 47 -0.65 -1.42 2.71
C PHE A 47 -0.12 -0.09 2.12
N ASN A 48 0.14 0.92 2.95
CA ASN A 48 0.79 2.15 2.48
C ASN A 48 2.21 1.88 1.95
N SER A 49 2.92 0.89 2.49
CA SER A 49 4.21 0.45 1.92
C SER A 49 4.02 -0.21 0.54
N LEU A 50 2.99 -1.02 0.35
CA LEU A 50 2.70 -1.62 -0.96
C LEU A 50 2.43 -0.54 -2.01
N ILE A 51 1.51 0.38 -1.72
CA ILE A 51 1.18 1.51 -2.62
C ILE A 51 2.46 2.26 -3.00
N ALA A 52 3.31 2.58 -2.03
CA ALA A 52 4.55 3.29 -2.29
C ALA A 52 5.56 2.48 -3.13
N ALA A 53 5.61 1.16 -2.92
CA ALA A 53 6.50 0.27 -3.66
C ALA A 53 6.03 0.02 -5.11
N THR A 54 4.77 0.30 -5.43
CA THR A 54 4.18 0.02 -6.75
C THR A 54 3.76 1.24 -7.55
N LEU A 55 3.44 2.37 -6.92
CA LEU A 55 2.81 3.53 -7.59
C LEU A 55 3.67 4.80 -7.60
N SER A 56 4.99 4.68 -7.72
CA SER A 56 5.95 5.80 -7.87
C SER A 56 5.76 6.97 -6.89
N VAL A 57 5.24 6.70 -5.69
CA VAL A 57 4.89 7.70 -4.68
C VAL A 57 5.57 7.37 -3.36
N LYS A 58 6.13 8.38 -2.68
CA LYS A 58 6.77 8.16 -1.38
C LYS A 58 5.72 7.82 -0.32
N LYS A 59 5.98 6.81 0.53
CA LYS A 59 5.08 6.42 1.64
C LYS A 59 4.67 7.61 2.51
N ARG A 60 5.59 8.52 2.81
CA ARG A 60 5.30 9.75 3.57
C ARG A 60 4.25 10.62 2.89
N GLN A 61 4.30 10.76 1.56
CA GLN A 61 3.33 11.54 0.79
C GLN A 61 1.94 10.92 0.91
N ILE A 62 1.82 9.59 0.80
CA ILE A 62 0.54 8.88 1.01
C ILE A 62 -0.04 9.18 2.39
N VAL A 63 0.78 9.09 3.44
CA VAL A 63 0.34 9.37 4.81
C VAL A 63 -0.13 10.81 4.94
N LEU A 64 0.62 11.78 4.40
CA LEU A 64 0.23 13.19 4.43
C LEU A 64 -1.08 13.46 3.67
N MET A 65 -1.29 12.84 2.50
CA MET A 65 -2.54 12.95 1.75
C MET A 65 -3.72 12.41 2.55
N LYS A 66 -3.55 11.27 3.24
CA LYS A 66 -4.59 10.70 4.12
C LYS A 66 -4.86 11.56 5.37
N MET A 67 -3.81 12.15 5.95
CA MET A 67 -3.93 12.98 7.16
C MET A 67 -4.52 14.37 6.87
N LYS A 68 -4.28 14.94 5.69
CA LYS A 68 -4.89 16.22 5.27
C LYS A 68 -6.42 16.12 5.30
N GLY A 69 -6.97 14.92 5.11
CA GLY A 69 -8.40 14.67 5.05
C GLY A 69 -9.03 15.23 3.77
N GLY A 70 -10.35 15.03 3.61
CA GLY A 70 -11.12 15.55 2.48
C GLY A 70 -11.11 14.68 1.22
N VAL A 71 -10.28 13.63 1.16
CA VAL A 71 -10.26 12.66 0.07
C VAL A 71 -10.56 11.28 0.62
N ASP A 72 -11.52 10.59 0.03
CA ASP A 72 -11.84 9.22 0.37
C ASP A 72 -10.65 8.28 0.06
N PRO A 73 -10.31 7.31 0.93
CA PRO A 73 -9.16 6.43 0.71
C PRO A 73 -9.20 5.61 -0.58
N ASP A 74 -10.39 5.19 -1.03
CA ASP A 74 -10.56 4.43 -2.27
C ASP A 74 -10.34 5.34 -3.47
N GLU A 75 -10.89 6.57 -3.43
CA GLU A 75 -10.65 7.62 -4.44
C GLU A 75 -9.16 7.97 -4.55
N LEU A 76 -8.46 8.10 -3.42
CA LEU A 76 -7.02 8.37 -3.41
C LEU A 76 -6.22 7.22 -4.06
N LEU A 77 -6.58 5.97 -3.80
CA LEU A 77 -5.90 4.82 -4.41
C LEU A 77 -6.09 4.81 -5.93
N ILE A 78 -7.30 5.09 -6.41
CA ILE A 78 -7.60 5.17 -7.85
C ILE A 78 -6.81 6.32 -8.49
N ALA A 79 -6.80 7.50 -7.86
CA ALA A 79 -6.03 8.65 -8.34
C ALA A 79 -4.54 8.34 -8.47
N LEU A 80 -3.94 7.71 -7.45
CA LEU A 80 -2.54 7.32 -7.46
C LEU A 80 -2.24 6.28 -8.55
N TYR A 81 -3.14 5.33 -8.77
CA TYR A 81 -2.99 4.32 -9.81
C TYR A 81 -3.01 4.94 -11.21
N ILE A 82 -3.98 5.82 -11.48
CA ILE A 82 -4.08 6.53 -12.77
C ILE A 82 -2.84 7.42 -12.96
N ALA A 83 -2.44 8.17 -11.94
CA ALA A 83 -1.27 9.04 -12.00
C ALA A 83 0.01 8.27 -12.33
N ASP A 84 0.24 7.10 -11.72
CA ASP A 84 1.41 6.26 -12.02
C ASP A 84 1.42 5.78 -13.47
N LYS A 85 0.26 5.42 -14.03
CA LYS A 85 0.15 4.91 -15.41
C LYS A 85 0.17 5.98 -16.50
N THR A 86 -0.21 7.20 -16.16
CA THR A 86 -0.42 8.27 -17.15
C THR A 86 0.47 9.49 -16.93
N GLU A 87 1.27 9.49 -15.87
CA GLU A 87 2.10 10.62 -15.42
C GLU A 87 1.27 11.89 -15.09
N ALA A 88 -0.05 11.75 -14.96
CA ALA A 88 -0.94 12.85 -14.61
C ALA A 88 -0.75 13.29 -13.13
N PRO A 89 -0.83 14.59 -12.82
CA PRO A 89 -0.74 15.06 -11.43
C PRO A 89 -1.94 14.57 -10.60
N VAL A 90 -1.66 13.88 -9.49
CA VAL A 90 -2.69 13.34 -8.57
C VAL A 90 -3.68 14.42 -8.11
N ASP A 91 -3.19 15.61 -7.76
CA ASP A 91 -4.03 16.72 -7.30
C ASP A 91 -5.00 17.20 -8.39
N ALA A 92 -4.61 17.13 -9.66
CA ALA A 92 -5.48 17.48 -10.77
C ALA A 92 -6.59 16.44 -10.96
N LEU A 93 -6.25 15.15 -10.85
CA LEU A 93 -7.23 14.04 -10.92
C LEU A 93 -8.26 14.14 -9.79
N LEU A 94 -7.80 14.36 -8.55
CA LEU A 94 -8.67 14.51 -7.39
C LEU A 94 -9.55 15.78 -7.49
N SER A 95 -9.00 16.88 -7.99
CA SER A 95 -9.79 18.10 -8.21
C SER A 95 -10.94 17.87 -9.20
N ILE A 96 -10.74 17.07 -10.25
CA ILE A 96 -11.83 16.74 -11.19
C ILE A 96 -12.92 15.93 -10.47
N ARG A 97 -12.55 14.97 -9.62
CA ARG A 97 -13.49 14.17 -8.80
C ARG A 97 -14.27 15.03 -7.82
N ASP A 98 -13.60 15.94 -7.12
CA ASP A 98 -14.23 16.84 -6.16
C ASP A 98 -15.25 17.79 -6.81
N ASN A 99 -15.05 18.11 -8.10
CA ASN A 99 -15.98 18.92 -8.90
C ASN A 99 -17.07 18.09 -9.60
N GLY A 100 -17.25 16.82 -9.22
CA GLY A 100 -18.33 15.96 -9.71
C GLY A 100 -18.03 15.19 -11.00
N GLY A 101 -16.81 15.29 -11.54
CA GLY A 101 -16.40 14.46 -12.69
C GLY A 101 -16.23 12.99 -12.31
N SER A 102 -16.44 12.06 -13.24
CA SER A 102 -16.26 10.63 -13.00
C SER A 102 -14.86 10.13 -13.35
N TRP A 103 -14.44 8.98 -12.81
CA TRP A 103 -13.21 8.31 -13.25
C TRP A 103 -13.26 7.94 -14.74
N GLN A 104 -14.45 7.64 -15.26
CA GLN A 104 -14.67 7.37 -16.67
C GLN A 104 -14.39 8.61 -17.52
N ASP A 105 -14.87 9.79 -17.11
CA ASP A 105 -14.63 11.06 -17.82
C ASP A 105 -13.14 11.42 -17.84
N ILE A 106 -12.46 11.20 -16.70
CA ILE A 106 -11.01 11.41 -16.57
C ILE A 106 -10.27 10.55 -17.61
N LEU A 107 -10.53 9.24 -17.65
CA LEU A 107 -9.86 8.34 -18.59
C LEU A 107 -10.23 8.58 -20.06
N ASN A 108 -11.40 9.16 -20.32
CA ASN A 108 -11.82 9.53 -21.67
C ASN A 108 -11.16 10.81 -22.21
N SER A 109 -10.37 11.51 -21.39
CA SER A 109 -9.60 12.66 -21.87
C SER A 109 -8.55 12.20 -22.91
N PRO A 110 -8.43 12.89 -24.06
CA PRO A 110 -7.51 12.50 -25.14
C PRO A 110 -6.04 12.36 -24.71
N SER A 111 -5.64 13.10 -23.68
CA SER A 111 -4.30 13.05 -23.09
C SER A 111 -4.02 11.76 -22.31
N LEU A 112 -5.04 11.13 -21.70
CA LEU A 112 -4.88 9.91 -20.90
C LEU A 112 -5.20 8.64 -21.70
N GLN A 113 -6.02 8.74 -22.75
CA GLN A 113 -6.32 7.59 -23.64
C GLN A 113 -5.08 7.07 -24.38
N GLN A 114 -4.10 7.92 -24.67
CA GLN A 114 -2.86 7.50 -25.36
C GLN A 114 -1.95 6.64 -24.46
N THR A 115 -2.03 6.81 -23.14
CA THR A 115 -1.20 6.13 -22.14
C THR A 115 -1.92 4.97 -21.44
N ALA A 116 -3.25 4.92 -21.51
CA ALA A 116 -4.10 3.89 -20.90
C ALA A 116 -3.77 2.44 -21.32
N GLY A 117 -3.28 2.24 -22.55
CA GLY A 117 -2.82 0.94 -23.04
C GLY A 117 -3.83 -0.20 -22.89
N THR A 118 -3.33 -1.40 -22.58
CA THR A 118 -4.11 -2.64 -22.36
C THR A 118 -4.35 -2.94 -20.87
N ASP A 119 -4.28 -1.94 -20.00
CA ASP A 119 -4.40 -2.14 -18.55
C ASP A 119 -5.82 -2.64 -18.17
N PRO A 120 -5.94 -3.83 -17.54
CA PRO A 120 -7.25 -4.40 -17.21
C PRO A 120 -8.08 -3.57 -16.22
N VAL A 121 -7.43 -2.77 -15.37
CA VAL A 121 -8.11 -1.85 -14.45
C VAL A 121 -8.72 -0.69 -15.23
N PHE A 122 -8.01 -0.16 -16.22
CA PHE A 122 -8.51 0.94 -17.05
C PHE A 122 -9.75 0.52 -17.85
N ALA A 123 -9.79 -0.72 -18.35
CA ALA A 123 -10.99 -1.27 -18.97
C ALA A 123 -12.21 -1.28 -18.03
N LYS A 124 -12.00 -1.59 -16.74
CA LYS A 124 -13.08 -1.55 -15.72
C LYS A 124 -13.53 -0.13 -15.40
N ILE A 125 -12.59 0.82 -15.32
CA ILE A 125 -12.91 2.24 -15.11
C ILE A 125 -13.71 2.78 -16.30
N ALA A 126 -13.27 2.48 -17.53
CA ALA A 126 -13.95 2.89 -18.76
C ALA A 126 -15.37 2.31 -18.88
N ALA A 127 -15.62 1.14 -18.27
CA ALA A 127 -16.95 0.54 -18.17
C ALA A 127 -17.86 1.18 -17.11
N GLY A 128 -17.39 2.20 -16.38
CA GLY A 128 -18.18 2.92 -15.36
C GLY A 128 -18.30 2.15 -14.03
N THR A 129 -17.36 1.26 -13.73
CA THR A 129 -17.33 0.55 -12.44
C THR A 129 -17.18 1.55 -11.28
N ILE A 130 -17.95 1.36 -10.20
CA ILE A 130 -17.90 2.25 -9.03
C ILE A 130 -16.56 2.16 -8.29
N ALA A 131 -16.17 3.24 -7.62
CA ALA A 131 -14.85 3.37 -6.98
C ALA A 131 -14.49 2.22 -6.02
N HIS A 132 -15.43 1.82 -5.17
CA HIS A 132 -15.21 0.73 -4.21
C HIS A 132 -14.78 -0.57 -4.90
N ASP A 133 -15.42 -0.90 -6.03
CA ASP A 133 -15.18 -2.11 -6.82
C ASP A 133 -13.89 -2.02 -7.66
N LEU A 134 -13.29 -0.84 -7.78
CA LEU A 134 -12.01 -0.62 -8.48
C LEU A 134 -10.79 -0.86 -7.59
N THR A 135 -10.92 -0.74 -6.27
CA THR A 135 -9.77 -0.89 -5.35
C THR A 135 -9.23 -2.32 -5.30
N SER A 136 -10.11 -3.32 -5.44
CA SER A 136 -9.73 -4.73 -5.48
C SER A 136 -8.85 -5.08 -6.68
N PRO A 137 -9.26 -4.82 -7.94
CA PRO A 137 -8.42 -5.10 -9.10
C PRO A 137 -7.13 -4.26 -9.12
N ILE A 138 -7.13 -3.02 -8.61
CA ILE A 138 -5.88 -2.25 -8.40
C ILE A 138 -4.97 -2.97 -7.41
N THR A 139 -5.50 -3.42 -6.28
CA THR A 139 -4.73 -4.14 -5.26
C THR A 139 -4.18 -5.45 -5.80
N ASP A 140 -4.97 -6.20 -6.57
CA ASP A 140 -4.55 -7.45 -7.18
C ASP A 140 -3.39 -7.22 -8.17
N ALA A 141 -3.46 -6.15 -8.98
CA ALA A 141 -2.37 -5.74 -9.87
C ALA A 141 -1.09 -5.36 -9.11
N MET A 142 -1.21 -4.60 -8.01
CA MET A 142 -0.09 -4.25 -7.14
C MET A 142 0.54 -5.50 -6.51
N ILE A 143 -0.28 -6.42 -6.00
CA ILE A 143 0.17 -7.68 -5.38
C ILE A 143 0.86 -8.59 -6.41
N ASN A 144 0.28 -8.74 -7.60
CA ASN A 144 0.88 -9.50 -8.69
C ASN A 144 2.24 -8.93 -9.10
N THR A 145 2.33 -7.61 -9.25
CA THR A 145 3.57 -6.92 -9.65
C THR A 145 4.65 -7.03 -8.58
N HIS A 146 4.30 -6.79 -7.31
CA HIS A 146 5.27 -6.68 -6.22
C HIS A 146 5.69 -8.03 -5.61
N TYR A 147 4.76 -8.97 -5.52
CA TYR A 147 4.98 -10.29 -4.91
C TYR A 147 5.09 -11.42 -5.93
N HIS A 148 4.87 -11.15 -7.22
CA HIS A 148 4.75 -12.19 -8.27
C HIS A 148 3.68 -13.24 -7.94
N ALA A 149 2.64 -12.82 -7.21
CA ALA A 149 1.53 -13.68 -6.82
C ALA A 149 0.68 -14.04 -8.05
N ARG A 150 0.35 -15.31 -8.20
CA ARG A 150 -0.48 -15.79 -9.31
C ARG A 150 -1.93 -15.32 -9.16
N PRO A 151 -2.62 -14.91 -10.24
CA PRO A 151 -4.01 -14.46 -10.17
C PRO A 151 -4.97 -15.47 -9.52
N GLU A 152 -4.77 -16.78 -9.73
CA GLU A 152 -5.61 -17.82 -9.15
C GLU A 152 -5.47 -17.88 -7.62
N GLN A 153 -4.25 -17.63 -7.12
CA GLN A 153 -3.99 -17.60 -5.68
C GLN A 153 -4.63 -16.37 -5.03
N ILE A 154 -4.60 -15.21 -5.69
CA ILE A 154 -5.27 -13.99 -5.22
C ILE A 154 -6.79 -14.21 -5.21
N SER A 155 -7.36 -14.74 -6.30
CA SER A 155 -8.79 -15.03 -6.43
C SER A 155 -9.30 -16.01 -5.37
N THR A 156 -8.51 -17.05 -5.05
CA THR A 156 -8.83 -17.98 -3.96
C THR A 156 -8.98 -17.25 -2.63
N LEU A 157 -8.03 -16.38 -2.28
CA LEU A 157 -8.11 -15.62 -1.02
C LEU A 157 -9.25 -14.58 -1.03
N ARG A 158 -9.58 -14.00 -2.18
CA ARG A 158 -10.76 -13.12 -2.32
C ARG A 158 -12.05 -13.86 -1.99
N SER A 159 -12.19 -15.12 -2.42
CA SER A 159 -13.36 -15.94 -2.08
C SER A 159 -13.46 -16.30 -0.60
N GLU A 160 -12.36 -16.13 0.17
CA GLU A 160 -12.29 -16.29 1.62
C GLU A 160 -12.50 -14.96 2.39
N ASP A 161 -13.00 -13.93 1.70
CA ASP A 161 -13.38 -12.63 2.26
C ASP A 161 -12.22 -11.92 2.99
N PHE A 162 -11.02 -12.00 2.42
CA PHE A 162 -9.89 -11.18 2.84
C PHE A 162 -9.94 -9.80 2.20
N SER A 163 -9.79 -8.75 3.01
CA SER A 163 -9.71 -7.37 2.54
C SER A 163 -8.42 -7.08 1.76
N ASN A 164 -8.39 -5.97 1.03
CA ASN A 164 -7.20 -5.49 0.30
C ASN A 164 -5.95 -5.43 1.19
N LYS A 165 -6.10 -4.93 2.42
CA LYS A 165 -4.98 -4.79 3.37
C LYS A 165 -4.51 -6.15 3.90
N GLU A 166 -5.44 -7.07 4.16
CA GLU A 166 -5.11 -8.42 4.63
C GLU A 166 -4.42 -9.24 3.54
N LEU A 167 -4.91 -9.20 2.30
CA LEU A 167 -4.26 -9.85 1.16
C LEU A 167 -2.82 -9.38 1.02
N ASN A 168 -2.59 -8.06 1.04
CA ASN A 168 -1.25 -7.50 1.04
C ASN A 168 -0.40 -8.07 2.18
N LEU A 169 -0.91 -8.07 3.42
CA LEU A 169 -0.16 -8.57 4.57
C LEU A 169 0.18 -10.05 4.45
N ILE A 170 -0.75 -10.88 3.97
CA ILE A 170 -0.53 -12.32 3.73
C ILE A 170 0.64 -12.53 2.77
N PHE A 171 0.66 -11.84 1.62
CA PHE A 171 1.74 -11.96 0.65
C PHE A 171 3.05 -11.33 1.15
N ALA A 172 2.98 -10.24 1.92
CA ALA A 172 4.14 -9.63 2.55
C ALA A 172 4.81 -10.58 3.55
N LEU A 173 4.03 -11.27 4.37
CA LEU A 173 4.52 -12.27 5.32
C LEU A 173 5.11 -13.47 4.57
N ASN A 174 4.40 -14.01 3.56
CA ASN A 174 4.92 -15.10 2.73
C ASN A 174 6.27 -14.78 2.09
N LYS A 175 6.44 -13.58 1.51
CA LYS A 175 7.71 -13.14 0.92
C LYS A 175 8.83 -13.00 1.97
N GLN A 176 8.50 -12.54 3.17
CA GLN A 176 9.48 -12.27 4.23
C GLN A 176 9.95 -13.51 4.97
N THR A 177 9.05 -14.45 5.21
CA THR A 177 9.30 -15.59 6.10
C THR A 177 9.41 -16.90 5.33
N THR A 178 9.14 -16.88 4.02
CA THR A 178 8.96 -18.05 3.13
C THR A 178 7.86 -19.03 3.57
N THR A 179 7.11 -18.70 4.63
CA THR A 179 6.00 -19.49 5.13
C THR A 179 4.90 -19.58 4.08
N PRO A 180 4.39 -20.77 3.73
CA PRO A 180 3.33 -20.92 2.74
C PRO A 180 2.09 -20.06 3.07
N VAL A 181 1.51 -19.43 2.05
CA VAL A 181 0.29 -18.60 2.22
C VAL A 181 -0.84 -19.34 2.94
N LYS A 182 -1.03 -20.64 2.66
CA LYS A 182 -2.04 -21.47 3.33
C LYS A 182 -1.81 -21.57 4.85
N GLU A 183 -0.56 -21.60 5.30
CA GLU A 183 -0.24 -21.65 6.72
C GLU A 183 -0.52 -20.32 7.41
N ILE A 184 -0.17 -19.19 6.76
CA ILE A 184 -0.48 -17.83 7.26
C ILE A 184 -2.00 -17.64 7.37
N VAL A 185 -2.76 -18.06 6.34
CA VAL A 185 -4.23 -18.06 6.37
C VAL A 185 -4.77 -18.94 7.49
N GLY A 186 -4.18 -20.12 7.70
CA GLY A 186 -4.53 -21.02 8.80
C GLY A 186 -4.33 -20.37 10.17
N MET A 187 -3.26 -19.59 10.37
CA MET A 187 -3.04 -18.85 11.61
C MET A 187 -4.17 -17.84 11.87
N ALA A 188 -4.56 -17.06 10.87
CA ALA A 188 -5.63 -16.06 11.00
C ALA A 188 -7.01 -16.70 11.17
N ARG A 189 -7.39 -17.63 10.29
CA ARG A 189 -8.77 -18.14 10.21
C ARG A 189 -9.04 -19.32 11.14
N GLN A 190 -8.08 -20.24 11.30
CA GLN A 190 -8.27 -21.46 12.09
C GLN A 190 -7.78 -21.28 13.52
N LYS A 191 -6.57 -20.72 13.71
CA LYS A 191 -6.01 -20.47 15.05
C LYS A 191 -6.50 -19.18 15.69
N LYS A 192 -7.25 -18.35 14.95
CA LYS A 192 -7.81 -17.06 15.42
C LYS A 192 -6.75 -16.13 16.01
N MET A 193 -5.54 -16.17 15.44
CA MET A 193 -4.49 -15.22 15.76
C MET A 193 -4.85 -13.86 15.16
N SER A 194 -4.52 -12.77 15.87
CA SER A 194 -4.61 -11.43 15.27
C SER A 194 -3.50 -11.23 14.22
N TRP A 195 -3.63 -10.25 13.35
CA TRP A 195 -2.58 -9.97 12.36
C TRP A 195 -1.27 -9.54 13.03
N SER A 196 -1.37 -8.76 14.11
CA SER A 196 -0.23 -8.33 14.92
C SER A 196 0.43 -9.49 15.65
N GLU A 197 -0.37 -10.45 16.13
CA GLU A 197 0.12 -11.69 16.74
C GLU A 197 0.86 -12.56 15.71
N ILE A 198 0.35 -12.69 14.49
CA ILE A 198 1.02 -13.43 13.40
C ILE A 198 2.35 -12.76 13.03
N ALA A 199 2.38 -11.44 12.87
CA ALA A 199 3.63 -10.73 12.60
C ALA A 199 4.64 -10.92 13.76
N HIS A 200 4.17 -10.81 15.01
CA HIS A 200 5.00 -11.05 16.19
C HIS A 200 5.53 -12.48 16.26
N HIS A 201 4.72 -13.49 15.91
CA HIS A 201 5.13 -14.89 15.83
C HIS A 201 6.32 -15.10 14.88
N PHE A 202 6.40 -14.31 13.80
CA PHE A 202 7.54 -14.31 12.87
C PHE A 202 8.68 -13.36 13.26
N ASN A 203 8.65 -12.80 14.48
CA ASN A 203 9.59 -11.78 14.95
C ASN A 203 9.60 -10.50 14.09
N LEU A 204 8.47 -10.15 13.50
CA LEU A 204 8.30 -8.96 12.67
C LEU A 204 7.55 -7.86 13.42
N THR A 205 8.08 -6.64 13.36
CA THR A 205 7.38 -5.44 13.79
C THR A 205 6.63 -4.80 12.61
N PRO A 206 5.60 -3.96 12.83
CA PRO A 206 4.94 -3.26 11.73
C PRO A 206 5.89 -2.42 10.86
N ALA A 207 6.90 -1.79 11.50
CA ALA A 207 7.95 -1.08 10.78
C ALA A 207 8.84 -2.02 9.95
N GLY A 208 9.19 -3.19 10.50
CA GLY A 208 9.93 -4.23 9.80
C GLY A 208 9.19 -4.74 8.57
N VAL A 209 7.91 -5.09 8.71
CA VAL A 209 7.05 -5.50 7.58
C VAL A 209 7.04 -4.42 6.52
N GLY A 210 6.77 -3.17 6.91
CA GLY A 210 6.70 -2.05 5.98
C GLY A 210 8.02 -1.75 5.26
N LYS A 211 9.16 -1.90 5.93
CA LYS A 211 10.49 -1.72 5.35
C LYS A 211 10.78 -2.77 4.28
N THR A 212 10.46 -4.04 4.55
CA THR A 212 10.73 -5.11 3.59
C THR A 212 9.87 -4.97 2.33
N ILE A 213 8.62 -4.53 2.46
CA ILE A 213 7.76 -4.25 1.30
C ILE A 213 8.36 -3.13 0.43
N LEU A 214 8.91 -2.07 1.02
CA LEU A 214 9.53 -0.99 0.26
C LEU A 214 10.81 -1.42 -0.48
N GLY A 215 11.47 -2.49 -0.05
CA GLY A 215 12.78 -2.89 -0.57
C GLY A 215 13.87 -1.84 -0.28
N ASN A 216 15.04 -1.98 -0.91
CA ASN A 216 16.16 -1.02 -0.79
C ASN A 216 15.91 0.30 -1.54
N GLN A 217 14.68 0.83 -1.52
CA GLN A 217 14.41 2.18 -2.00
C GLN A 217 14.80 3.19 -0.91
N THR A 218 16.11 3.46 -0.82
CA THR A 218 16.69 4.62 -0.14
C THR A 218 17.08 5.68 -1.15
#